data_AF-A0A7S1VSL2-F1
#
_entry.id   AF-A0A7S1VSL2-F1
#
_cell.length_a   1.000
_cell.length_b   1.000
_cell.length_c   1.000
_cell.angle_alpha   90.00
_cell.angle_beta   90.00
_cell.angle_gamma   90.00
#
_symmetry.space_group_name_H-M   'P 1'
#
loop_
_entity.id
_entity.type
_entity.pdbx_description
1 polymer ?
#
loop_
_entity_poly.entity_id
_entity_poly.type
_entity_poly.pdbx_seq_one_letter_code
_entity_poly.pdbx_strand_id
1 'polypeptide(L)'
;AEDAPEQCRRILDGLKRTSGSIRSQTGERTLEPDAFSYTILMDTYAARGQASEAEGLLKEMLAPGSNAPPNEFTYSAVMKAWINSKAKDAPDQCLRLLREMEQLSQERRRPDLKANRFTYAILFPTFRKHGRLQDLAR
;
A
#
# COMPACT_ATOMS: atom_id res chain seq x y z
N ALA A 1 -18.17 -11.57 -14.80
CA ALA A 1 -17.86 -11.80 -13.38
C ALA A 1 -17.46 -10.44 -12.82
N GLU A 2 -18.14 -9.95 -11.79
CA GLU A 2 -17.80 -8.68 -11.15
C GLU A 2 -16.35 -8.76 -10.66
N ASP A 3 -15.55 -7.75 -10.98
CA ASP A 3 -14.14 -7.75 -10.61
C ASP A 3 -14.04 -7.69 -9.07
N ALA A 4 -13.53 -8.75 -8.45
CA ALA A 4 -13.32 -8.85 -7.00
C ALA A 4 -12.71 -7.60 -6.29
N PRO A 5 -11.75 -6.84 -6.87
CA PRO A 5 -11.22 -5.65 -6.22
C PRO A 5 -12.20 -4.47 -6.31
N GLU A 6 -13.04 -4.38 -7.34
CA GLU A 6 -14.10 -3.37 -7.41
C GLU A 6 -15.17 -3.63 -6.35
N GLN A 7 -15.50 -4.89 -6.10
CA GLN A 7 -16.43 -5.25 -5.04
C GLN A 7 -15.86 -4.90 -3.65
N CYS A 8 -14.59 -5.23 -3.39
CA CYS A 8 -13.91 -4.83 -2.16
C CYS A 8 -13.80 -3.29 -2.04
N ARG A 9 -13.57 -2.56 -3.14
CA ARG A 9 -13.48 -1.10 -3.14
C ARG A 9 -14.83 -0.47 -2.84
N ARG A 10 -15.92 -0.99 -3.42
CA ARG A 10 -17.30 -0.57 -3.11
C ARG A 10 -17.64 -0.78 -1.64
N ILE A 11 -17.19 -1.89 -1.04
CA ILE A 11 -17.37 -2.14 0.39
C ILE A 11 -16.60 -1.12 1.22
N LEU A 12 -15.34 -0.83 0.87
CA LEU A 12 -14.53 0.20 1.54
C LEU A 12 -15.18 1.59 1.46
N ASP A 13 -15.66 1.98 0.28
CA ASP A 13 -16.33 3.27 0.07
C ASP A 13 -17.69 3.32 0.75
N GLY A 14 -18.35 2.17 0.90
CA GLY A 14 -19.52 2.00 1.75
C GLY A 14 -19.18 2.30 3.20
N LEU A 15 -18.16 1.63 3.75
CA LEU A 15 -17.68 1.81 5.12
C LEU A 15 -17.30 3.27 5.42
N LYS A 16 -16.55 3.93 4.53
CA LYS A 16 -16.20 5.36 4.64
C LYS A 16 -17.43 6.29 4.66
N ARG A 17 -18.46 6.00 3.85
CA ARG A 17 -19.69 6.80 3.80
C ARG A 17 -20.53 6.60 5.06
N THR A 18 -20.68 5.37 5.52
CA THR A 18 -21.35 5.09 6.79
C THR A 18 -20.61 5.70 7.97
N SER A 19 -19.27 5.62 8.02
CA SER A 19 -18.53 6.25 9.13
C SER A 19 -18.73 7.77 9.16
N GLY A 20 -18.72 8.44 8.00
CA GLY A 20 -19.03 9.87 7.90
C GLY A 20 -20.45 10.23 8.34
N SER A 21 -21.45 9.41 7.98
CA SER A 21 -22.86 9.64 8.35
C SER A 21 -23.17 9.30 9.82
N ILE A 22 -22.50 8.30 10.40
CA ILE A 22 -22.68 7.91 11.80
C ILE A 22 -22.03 8.94 12.72
N ARG A 23 -20.89 9.53 12.31
CA ARG A 23 -20.19 10.59 13.06
C ARG A 23 -21.04 11.84 13.30
N SER A 24 -22.07 12.08 12.49
CA SER A 24 -23.00 13.20 12.68
C SER A 24 -24.23 12.87 13.55
N GLN A 25 -24.53 11.58 13.78
CA GLN A 25 -25.78 11.16 14.45
C GLN A 25 -25.56 10.56 15.84
N THR A 26 -24.47 9.83 16.08
CA THR A 26 -24.24 9.12 17.33
C THR A 26 -22.75 9.11 17.65
N GLY A 27 -22.35 9.73 18.76
CA GLY A 27 -20.96 9.86 19.19
C GLY A 27 -20.25 8.55 19.58
N GLU A 28 -20.70 7.38 19.09
CA GLU A 28 -20.10 6.09 19.41
C GLU A 28 -19.99 5.14 18.21
N ARG A 29 -18.83 4.47 18.16
CA ARG A 29 -18.37 3.36 17.30
C ARG A 29 -18.41 3.60 15.79
N THR A 30 -17.36 4.26 15.33
CA THR A 30 -16.96 4.34 13.93
C THR A 30 -16.49 2.97 13.43
N LEU A 31 -17.20 2.40 12.44
CA LEU A 31 -16.67 1.36 11.55
C LEU A 31 -15.80 2.06 10.50
N GLU A 32 -14.64 2.54 10.92
CA GLU A 32 -13.66 3.11 10.00
C GLU A 32 -12.82 2.00 9.38
N PRO A 33 -12.53 2.07 8.08
CA PRO A 33 -11.64 1.11 7.46
C PRO A 33 -10.26 1.21 8.10
N ASP A 34 -9.78 0.08 8.58
CA ASP A 34 -8.50 -0.09 9.22
C ASP A 34 -7.40 -0.38 8.20
N ALA A 35 -6.14 -0.36 8.67
CA ALA A 35 -4.99 -0.69 7.82
C ALA A 35 -5.11 -2.09 7.19
N PHE A 36 -5.81 -3.02 7.86
CA PHE A 36 -6.03 -4.37 7.35
C PHE A 36 -6.95 -4.39 6.12
N SER A 37 -8.05 -3.64 6.15
CA SER A 37 -8.99 -3.50 5.02
C SER A 37 -8.30 -2.95 3.78
N TYR A 38 -7.46 -1.93 3.95
CA TYR A 38 -6.63 -1.40 2.86
C TYR A 38 -5.59 -2.41 2.37
N THR A 39 -4.94 -3.13 3.30
CA THR A 39 -3.92 -4.14 2.94
C THR A 39 -4.52 -5.25 2.08
N ILE A 40 -5.71 -5.76 2.43
CA ILE A 40 -6.41 -6.78 1.63
C ILE A 40 -6.66 -6.26 0.21
N LEU A 41 -7.19 -5.04 0.09
CA LEU A 41 -7.44 -4.42 -1.20
C LEU A 41 -6.16 -4.28 -2.02
N MET A 42 -5.09 -3.75 -1.42
CA MET A 42 -3.79 -3.64 -2.07
C MET A 42 -3.25 -5.00 -2.53
N ASP A 43 -3.41 -6.07 -1.74
CA ASP A 43 -2.97 -7.41 -2.12
C ASP A 43 -3.79 -7.98 -3.29
N THR A 44 -5.10 -7.71 -3.35
CA THR A 44 -5.94 -8.07 -4.50
C THR A 44 -5.54 -7.33 -5.78
N TYR A 45 -5.17 -6.05 -5.68
CA TYR A 45 -4.61 -5.29 -6.80
C TYR A 45 -3.21 -5.78 -7.17
N ALA A 46 -2.40 -6.19 -6.18
CA ALA A 46 -1.08 -6.74 -6.40
C ALA A 46 -1.11 -8.07 -7.16
N ALA A 47 -2.06 -8.95 -6.83
CA ALA A 47 -2.27 -10.20 -7.55
C ALA A 47 -2.63 -9.98 -9.04
N ARG A 48 -3.28 -8.86 -9.36
CA ARG A 48 -3.61 -8.45 -10.73
C ARG A 48 -2.52 -7.61 -11.42
N GLY A 49 -1.46 -7.23 -10.72
CA GLY A 49 -0.42 -6.33 -11.23
C GLY A 49 -0.91 -4.90 -11.47
N GLN A 50 -2.03 -4.50 -10.84
CA GLN A 50 -2.61 -3.16 -10.95
C GLN A 50 -1.92 -2.19 -9.97
N ALA A 51 -0.67 -1.87 -10.24
CA ALA A 51 0.17 -1.08 -9.35
C ALA A 51 -0.34 0.35 -9.09
N SER A 52 -0.94 1.00 -10.09
CA SER A 52 -1.49 2.36 -9.97
C SER A 52 -2.63 2.43 -8.94
N GLU A 53 -3.52 1.43 -8.93
CA GLU A 53 -4.65 1.39 -7.99
C GLU A 53 -4.16 1.11 -6.56
N ALA A 54 -3.21 0.17 -6.41
CA ALA A 54 -2.59 -0.12 -5.12
C ALA A 54 -1.88 1.12 -4.54
N GLU A 55 -1.18 1.90 -5.38
CA GLU A 55 -0.54 3.13 -4.95
C GLU A 55 -1.55 4.24 -4.61
N GLY A 56 -2.66 4.32 -5.34
CA GLY A 56 -3.77 5.23 -5.01
C GLY A 56 -4.28 5.01 -3.59
N LEU A 57 -4.49 3.75 -3.20
CA LEU A 57 -4.88 3.40 -1.83
C LEU A 57 -3.84 3.79 -0.78
N LEU A 58 -2.55 3.68 -1.10
CA LEU A 58 -1.48 4.07 -0.18
C LEU A 58 -1.47 5.59 0.05
N LYS A 59 -1.71 6.36 -1.02
CA LYS A 59 -1.87 7.82 -0.94
C LYS A 59 -3.09 8.22 -0.11
N GLU A 60 -4.19 7.49 -0.24
CA GLU A 60 -5.37 7.69 0.62
C GLU A 60 -5.04 7.45 2.10
N MET A 61 -4.25 6.42 2.42
CA MET A 61 -3.80 6.15 3.79
C MET A 61 -2.85 7.23 4.34
N LEU A 62 -2.06 7.86 3.48
CA LEU A 62 -1.14 8.95 3.83
C LEU A 62 -1.82 10.33 3.89
N ALA A 63 -3.06 10.44 3.41
CA ALA A 63 -3.78 11.70 3.37
C ALA A 63 -4.06 12.24 4.79
N PRO A 64 -3.99 13.57 4.99
CA PRO A 64 -4.28 14.18 6.28
C PRO A 64 -5.74 13.90 6.68
N GLY A 65 -5.94 13.34 7.88
CA GLY A 65 -7.26 12.92 8.36
C GLY A 65 -7.59 11.44 8.14
N SER A 66 -6.68 10.65 7.58
CA SER A 66 -6.78 9.19 7.57
C SER A 66 -6.57 8.62 8.98
N ASN A 67 -7.50 7.79 9.43
CA ASN A 67 -7.39 7.03 10.69
C ASN A 67 -6.67 5.68 10.51
N ALA A 68 -6.25 5.35 9.28
CA ALA A 68 -5.53 4.13 8.93
C ALA A 68 -4.13 4.48 8.40
N PRO A 69 -3.13 4.64 9.27
CA PRO A 69 -1.74 4.89 8.85
C PRO A 69 -1.14 3.65 8.18
N PRO A 70 -0.34 3.82 7.10
CA PRO A 70 0.31 2.70 6.42
C PRO A 70 1.32 1.99 7.33
N ASN A 71 1.55 0.71 7.03
CA ASN A 71 2.46 -0.18 7.73
C ASN A 71 3.39 -0.92 6.74
N GLU A 72 4.26 -1.78 7.26
CA GLU A 72 5.17 -2.56 6.41
C GLU A 72 4.43 -3.45 5.39
N PHE A 73 3.24 -3.93 5.74
CA PHE A 73 2.42 -4.79 4.86
C PHE A 73 1.81 -4.00 3.72
N THR A 74 1.34 -2.78 3.95
CA THR A 74 0.79 -1.92 2.89
C THR A 74 1.86 -1.55 1.87
N TYR A 75 3.05 -1.14 2.32
CA TYR A 75 4.18 -0.87 1.41
C TYR A 75 4.60 -2.13 0.64
N SER A 76 4.67 -3.27 1.32
CA SER A 76 5.00 -4.55 0.68
C SER A 76 3.98 -4.97 -0.38
N ALA A 77 2.69 -4.74 -0.12
CA ALA A 77 1.62 -5.04 -1.08
C ALA A 77 1.73 -4.17 -2.34
N VAL A 78 1.97 -2.86 -2.18
CA VAL A 78 2.17 -1.95 -3.33
C VAL A 78 3.42 -2.31 -4.12
N MET A 79 4.53 -2.63 -3.45
CA MET A 79 5.75 -3.10 -4.13
C MET A 79 5.48 -4.40 -4.91
N LYS A 80 4.79 -5.38 -4.32
CA LYS A 80 4.38 -6.60 -5.05
C LYS A 80 3.55 -6.28 -6.28
N ALA A 81 2.65 -5.29 -6.19
CA ALA A 81 1.84 -4.85 -7.31
C ALA A 81 2.70 -4.29 -8.45
N TRP A 82 3.72 -3.49 -8.15
CA TRP A 82 4.69 -3.00 -9.12
C TRP A 82 5.51 -4.12 -9.78
N ILE A 83 5.79 -5.21 -9.07
CA ILE A 83 6.61 -6.31 -9.59
C ILE A 83 5.81 -7.24 -10.50
N ASN A 84 4.55 -7.46 -10.11
CA ASN A 84 3.59 -8.19 -10.90
C ASN A 84 3.12 -7.37 -12.11
N SER A 85 3.20 -6.03 -12.00
CA SER A 85 3.08 -5.15 -13.14
C SER A 85 4.20 -5.44 -14.17
N LYS A 86 3.85 -5.33 -15.45
CA LYS A 86 4.81 -5.42 -16.56
C LYS A 86 5.48 -4.07 -16.87
N ALA A 87 5.32 -3.09 -15.99
CA ALA A 87 5.85 -1.75 -16.17
C ALA A 87 7.38 -1.73 -16.00
N LYS A 88 8.06 -1.03 -16.91
CA LYS A 88 9.54 -0.98 -16.94
C LYS A 88 10.14 -0.17 -15.80
N ASP A 89 9.34 0.73 -15.22
CA ASP A 89 9.68 1.60 -14.09
C ASP A 89 9.39 0.94 -12.73
N ALA A 90 8.88 -0.30 -12.70
CA ALA A 90 8.70 -1.08 -11.48
C ALA A 90 9.89 -1.01 -10.49
N PRO A 91 11.16 -1.20 -10.90
CA PRO A 91 12.30 -1.08 -9.98
C PRO A 91 12.46 0.33 -9.40
N ASP A 92 12.28 1.38 -10.21
CA ASP A 92 12.40 2.77 -9.75
C ASP A 92 11.28 3.14 -8.76
N GLN A 93 10.06 2.67 -9.02
CA GLN A 93 8.92 2.86 -8.11
C GLN A 93 9.11 2.10 -6.79
N CYS A 94 9.62 0.87 -6.84
CA CYS A 94 9.90 0.12 -5.62
C CYS A 94 11.01 0.78 -4.78
N LEU A 95 12.04 1.34 -5.40
CA LEU A 95 13.07 2.12 -4.68
C LEU A 95 12.51 3.41 -4.08
N ARG A 96 11.63 4.11 -4.81
CA ARG A 96 10.95 5.30 -4.30
C ARG A 96 10.14 4.95 -3.05
N LEU A 97 9.35 3.87 -3.10
CA LEU A 97 8.56 3.40 -1.96
C LEU A 97 9.43 2.95 -0.78
N LEU A 98 10.59 2.34 -1.04
CA LEU A 98 11.55 1.98 0.03
C LEU A 98 12.07 3.23 0.73
N ARG A 99 12.50 4.25 -0.02
CA ARG A 99 12.99 5.51 0.54
C ARG A 99 11.92 6.23 1.33
N GLU A 100 10.69 6.25 0.83
CA GLU A 100 9.54 6.83 1.52
C GLU A 100 9.29 6.11 2.87
N MET A 101 9.33 4.79 2.87
CA MET A 101 9.21 3.98 4.08
C MET A 101 10.36 4.24 5.08
N GLU A 102 11.60 4.38 4.61
CA GLU A 102 12.76 4.72 5.45
C GLU A 102 12.67 6.14 6.03
N GLN A 103 12.22 7.12 5.25
CA GLN A 103 12.00 8.49 5.71
C GLN A 103 10.94 8.56 6.81
N LEU A 104 9.80 7.89 6.60
CA LEU A 104 8.74 7.79 7.61
C LEU A 104 9.20 7.06 8.89
N SER A 105 10.14 6.12 8.76
CA SER A 105 10.82 5.48 9.89
C SER A 105 11.70 6.46 10.67
N GLN A 106 12.51 7.24 9.94
CA GLN A 106 13.52 8.15 10.50
C GLN A 106 12.91 9.36 11.20
N GLU A 107 11.75 9.84 10.75
CA GLU A 107 11.04 10.98 11.34
C GLU A 107 10.50 10.71 12.77
N ARG A 108 10.90 9.62 13.44
CA ARG A 108 10.47 9.23 14.81
C ARG A 108 8.95 9.12 14.99
N ARG A 109 8.19 9.08 13.90
CA ARG A 109 6.72 9.02 13.92
C ARG A 109 6.21 7.57 13.99
N ARG A 110 6.99 6.60 13.49
CA ARG A 110 6.65 5.15 13.48
C ARG A 110 7.90 4.24 13.51
N PRO A 111 8.45 3.88 14.68
CA PRO A 111 9.61 2.98 14.77
C PRO A 111 9.33 1.56 14.25
N ASP A 112 8.05 1.19 14.11
CA ASP A 112 7.60 -0.11 13.61
C ASP A 112 7.71 -0.24 12.09
N LEU A 113 7.87 0.88 11.39
CA LEU A 113 7.94 0.94 9.93
C LEU A 113 9.40 0.86 9.49
N LYS A 114 10.01 -0.33 9.52
CA LYS A 114 11.40 -0.51 9.10
C LYS A 114 11.47 -1.36 7.83
N ALA A 115 12.35 -0.98 6.90
CA ALA A 115 12.70 -1.85 5.79
C ALA A 115 13.19 -3.19 6.34
N ASN A 116 12.46 -4.24 6.03
CA ASN A 116 12.71 -5.58 6.56
C ASN A 116 13.29 -6.47 5.46
N ARG A 117 13.72 -7.67 5.84
CA ARG A 117 14.23 -8.67 4.89
C ARG A 117 13.24 -8.96 3.76
N PHE A 118 11.93 -8.84 4.01
CA PHE A 118 10.90 -9.01 2.99
C PHE A 118 10.94 -7.91 1.94
N THR A 119 11.15 -6.64 2.32
CA THR A 119 11.27 -5.53 1.36
C THR A 119 12.42 -5.77 0.38
N TYR A 120 13.61 -6.14 0.88
CA TYR A 120 14.75 -6.48 0.02
C TYR A 120 14.55 -7.78 -0.79
N ALA A 121 13.88 -8.78 -0.20
CA ALA A 121 13.54 -10.02 -0.91
C ALA A 121 12.55 -9.79 -2.06
N ILE A 122 11.71 -8.76 -1.95
CA ILE A 122 10.77 -8.31 -2.99
C ILE A 122 11.54 -7.52 -4.07
N LEU A 123 12.52 -6.69 -3.71
CA LEU A 123 13.34 -5.95 -4.68
C LEU A 123 14.25 -6.85 -5.52
N PHE A 124 14.91 -7.84 -4.91
CA PHE A 124 15.89 -8.69 -5.59
C PHE A 124 15.40 -9.36 -6.90
N PRO A 125 14.26 -10.09 -6.93
CA PRO A 125 13.75 -10.68 -8.17
C PRO A 125 13.33 -9.61 -9.20
N THR A 126 12.90 -8.44 -8.74
CA THR A 126 12.48 -7.31 -9.59
C THR A 126 13.66 -6.72 -10.35
N PHE A 127 14.73 -6.40 -9.63
CA PHE A 127 15.98 -5.91 -10.19
C PHE A 127 16.65 -6.95 -11.07
N ARG A 128 16.56 -8.24 -10.70
CA ARG A 128 17.03 -9.35 -11.53
C ARG A 128 16.26 -9.44 -12.85
N LYS A 129 14.93 -9.37 -12.82
CA LYS A 129 14.06 -9.43 -14.00
C LYS A 129 14.29 -8.24 -14.95
N HIS A 130 14.66 -7.08 -14.41
CA HIS A 130 14.92 -5.86 -15.19
C HIS A 130 16.42 -5.64 -15.51
N GLY A 131 17.31 -6.55 -15.13
CA GLY A 131 18.76 -6.45 -15.44
C GLY A 131 19.50 -5.32 -14.72
N ARG A 132 18.92 -4.75 -13.65
CA ARG A 132 19.43 -3.55 -12.95
C ARG A 132 20.05 -3.88 -11.58
N LEU A 133 20.45 -5.14 -11.34
CA LEU A 133 20.95 -5.61 -10.03
C LEU A 133 22.11 -4.78 -9.45
N GLN A 134 22.89 -4.09 -10.28
CA GLN A 134 23.98 -3.22 -9.85
C GLN A 134 23.51 -2.02 -9.02
N ASP A 135 22.28 -1.56 -9.22
CA ASP A 135 21.71 -0.41 -8.49
C ASP A 135 21.33 -0.77 -7.05
N LEU A 136 21.18 -2.06 -6.72
CA LEU A 136 20.93 -2.53 -5.35
C LEU A 136 22.21 -2.60 -4.50
N ALA A 137 23.39 -2.53 -5.11
CA ALA A 137 24.68 -2.68 -4.45
C ALA A 137 25.40 -1.34 -4.21
N ARG A 138 24.74 -0.22 -4.48
CA ARG A 138 25.24 1.15 -4.28
C ARG A 138 24.60 1.79 -3.06
#